data_AF-A0A6J3C584-F1
#
_entry.id   AF-A0A6J3C584-F1
#
_cell.length_a   1.000
_cell.length_b   1.000
_cell.length_c   1.000
_cell.angle_alpha   90.00
_cell.angle_beta   90.00
_cell.angle_gamma   90.00
#
_symmetry.space_group_name_H-M   'P 1'
#
loop_
_entity.id
_entity.type
_entity.pdbx_description
1 polymer ?
#
loop_
_entity_poly.entity_id
_entity_poly.type
_entity_poly.pdbx_seq_one_letter_code
_entity_poly.pdbx_strand_id
1 'polypeptide(L)'
;MSNADTPHMFSPYDWLDEAVIYNKRYESIPSEWIRENTDVLVLLFSARGTDRNGIVEKFYEIYENVKFLNLPIEVIYVPLEETEEEMKQSFEKQANWFTLKPYDPLVLKLKYMYDITCIPHILVLKIDGTIISTHGMVDLEQYGKNAILTWLSTSASSKNHRKLSKDAAMYGDKWNYINAQSNTSKHDSYLRKFSIPETL
;
A
#
# COMPACT_ATOMS: atom_id res chain seq x y z
N MET A 1 44.67 -7.42 26.22
CA MET A 1 43.27 -7.74 26.57
C MET A 1 42.40 -7.25 25.43
N SER A 2 41.96 -8.14 24.57
CA SER A 2 41.09 -7.84 23.44
C SER A 2 39.66 -7.69 23.94
N ASN A 3 39.07 -6.51 23.80
CA ASN A 3 37.63 -6.31 23.99
C ASN A 3 36.89 -7.03 22.86
N ALA A 4 36.39 -8.22 23.14
CA ALA A 4 35.40 -8.92 22.33
C ALA A 4 34.12 -8.94 23.16
N ASP A 5 33.21 -8.00 22.90
CA ASP A 5 31.79 -8.05 23.30
C ASP A 5 31.02 -6.84 22.72
N THR A 6 31.28 -6.47 21.47
CA THR A 6 30.27 -5.74 20.69
C THR A 6 29.38 -6.79 20.04
N PRO A 7 28.09 -6.92 20.43
CA PRO A 7 27.19 -7.81 19.73
C PRO A 7 27.16 -7.40 18.25
N HIS A 8 27.40 -8.36 17.35
CA HIS A 8 27.20 -8.15 15.93
C HIS A 8 25.72 -7.83 15.73
N MET A 9 25.41 -6.53 15.60
CA MET A 9 24.10 -6.05 15.26
C MET A 9 23.86 -6.46 13.79
N PHE A 10 23.26 -7.63 13.58
CA PHE A 10 22.85 -8.02 12.24
C PHE A 10 21.83 -7.00 11.76
N SER A 11 22.07 -6.45 10.56
CA SER A 11 21.04 -5.65 9.89
C SER A 11 19.79 -6.53 9.73
N PRO A 12 18.58 -5.99 9.91
CA PRO A 12 17.36 -6.68 9.49
C PRO A 12 17.53 -7.19 8.07
N TYR A 13 17.02 -8.39 7.80
CA TYR A 13 17.06 -8.98 6.46
C TYR A 13 16.27 -8.08 5.50
N ASP A 14 17.00 -7.44 4.59
CA ASP A 14 16.43 -6.54 3.59
C ASP A 14 15.99 -7.35 2.38
N TRP A 15 14.75 -7.83 2.47
CA TRP A 15 14.15 -8.69 1.46
C TRP A 15 13.87 -7.96 0.14
N LEU A 16 13.82 -6.63 0.13
CA LEU A 16 13.41 -5.85 -1.03
C LEU A 16 14.47 -5.89 -2.15
N ASP A 17 15.74 -6.14 -1.81
CA ASP A 17 16.82 -6.32 -2.79
C ASP A 17 16.73 -7.64 -3.56
N GLU A 18 16.12 -8.66 -2.95
CA GLU A 18 15.89 -9.96 -3.59
C GLU A 18 14.55 -10.02 -4.34
N ALA A 19 13.70 -9.01 -4.16
CA ALA A 19 12.34 -9.01 -4.67
C ALA A 19 12.29 -8.76 -6.19
N VAL A 20 11.63 -9.67 -6.91
CA VAL A 20 11.24 -9.42 -8.30
C VAL A 20 9.86 -8.78 -8.31
N ILE A 21 9.82 -7.47 -8.53
CA ILE A 21 8.63 -6.63 -8.46
C ILE A 21 8.16 -6.27 -9.88
N TYR A 22 6.87 -6.43 -10.15
CA TYR A 22 6.25 -6.10 -11.43
C TYR A 22 5.20 -5.00 -11.30
N ASN A 23 5.13 -4.16 -12.34
CA ASN A 23 4.05 -3.20 -12.55
C ASN A 23 2.87 -3.85 -13.30
N LYS A 24 1.87 -3.05 -13.71
CA LYS A 24 0.68 -3.54 -14.43
C LYS A 24 0.94 -3.99 -15.86
N ARG A 25 2.10 -3.64 -16.43
CA ARG A 25 2.56 -4.14 -17.72
C ARG A 25 3.39 -5.42 -17.58
N TYR A 26 3.55 -5.95 -16.36
CA TYR A 26 4.47 -7.03 -16.03
C TYR A 26 5.94 -6.69 -16.37
N GLU A 27 6.30 -5.42 -16.30
CA GLU A 27 7.68 -4.95 -16.41
C GLU A 27 8.32 -4.92 -15.03
N SER A 28 9.58 -5.36 -14.95
CA SER A 28 10.33 -5.40 -13.69
C SER A 28 10.65 -3.98 -13.22
N ILE A 29 10.38 -3.71 -11.95
CA ILE A 29 10.68 -2.43 -11.31
C ILE A 29 11.89 -2.61 -10.39
N PRO A 30 12.97 -1.82 -10.54
CA PRO A 30 14.11 -1.86 -9.63
C PRO A 30 13.71 -1.52 -8.19
N SER A 31 14.28 -2.22 -7.22
CA SER A 31 14.03 -1.97 -5.79
C SER A 31 14.42 -0.55 -5.39
N GLU A 32 15.51 0.01 -5.93
CA GLU A 32 15.94 1.39 -5.71
C GLU A 32 14.87 2.39 -6.11
N TRP A 33 14.17 2.14 -7.23
CA TRP A 33 13.10 3.01 -7.69
C TRP A 33 11.97 3.07 -6.65
N ILE A 34 11.62 1.95 -6.03
CA ILE A 34 10.66 1.90 -4.92
C ILE A 34 11.24 2.67 -3.72
N ARG A 35 12.49 2.40 -3.32
CA ARG A 35 13.11 2.98 -2.11
C ARG A 35 13.20 4.50 -2.12
N GLU A 36 13.64 5.08 -3.23
CA GLU A 36 13.84 6.54 -3.36
C GLU A 36 12.55 7.34 -3.14
N ASN A 37 11.41 6.69 -3.38
CA ASN A 37 10.12 7.32 -3.43
C ASN A 37 9.09 6.56 -2.61
N THR A 38 9.50 6.09 -1.44
CA THR A 38 8.59 5.47 -0.48
C THR A 38 8.96 5.88 0.93
N ASP A 39 8.00 6.43 1.66
CA ASP A 39 8.09 6.57 3.11
C ASP A 39 7.44 5.37 3.80
N VAL A 40 6.31 4.91 3.26
CA VAL A 40 5.53 3.76 3.76
C VAL A 40 5.38 2.71 2.66
N LEU A 41 5.83 1.49 2.94
CA LEU A 41 5.65 0.33 2.08
C LEU A 41 4.57 -0.58 2.69
N VAL A 42 3.56 -0.92 1.89
CA VAL A 42 2.47 -1.79 2.31
C VAL A 42 2.56 -3.13 1.58
N LEU A 43 2.56 -4.23 2.33
CA LEU A 43 2.43 -5.57 1.78
C LEU A 43 0.98 -6.04 1.91
N LEU A 44 0.35 -6.32 0.77
CA LEU A 44 -0.99 -6.87 0.70
C LEU A 44 -0.92 -8.37 0.41
N PHE A 45 -1.08 -9.20 1.44
CA PHE A 45 -1.20 -10.65 1.29
C PHE A 45 -2.67 -11.00 1.03
N SER A 46 -3.00 -11.45 -0.17
CA SER A 46 -4.38 -11.75 -0.54
C SER A 46 -4.45 -12.84 -1.61
N ALA A 47 -5.64 -13.40 -1.79
CA ALA A 47 -5.97 -14.25 -2.92
C ALA A 47 -7.40 -13.94 -3.42
N ARG A 48 -7.76 -14.47 -4.58
CA ARG A 48 -9.12 -14.33 -5.12
C ARG A 48 -10.20 -14.75 -4.12
N GLY A 49 -11.17 -13.87 -3.87
CA GLY A 49 -12.34 -14.16 -3.03
C GLY A 49 -12.10 -14.08 -1.52
N THR A 50 -10.93 -13.61 -1.07
CA THR A 50 -10.65 -13.47 0.38
C THR A 50 -11.23 -12.19 0.97
N ASP A 51 -11.44 -11.13 0.18
CA ASP A 51 -11.96 -9.84 0.65
C ASP A 51 -13.49 -9.84 0.86
N ARG A 52 -13.95 -10.54 1.91
CA ARG A 52 -15.38 -10.71 2.19
C ARG A 52 -16.13 -9.41 2.51
N ASN A 53 -15.42 -8.43 3.07
CA ASN A 53 -16.02 -7.18 3.56
C ASN A 53 -15.76 -6.00 2.61
N GLY A 54 -15.12 -6.24 1.46
CA GLY A 54 -14.78 -5.22 0.47
C GLY A 54 -13.77 -4.17 0.96
N ILE A 55 -12.94 -4.50 1.96
CA ILE A 55 -11.96 -3.57 2.54
C ILE A 55 -10.78 -3.40 1.58
N VAL A 56 -10.30 -4.49 0.98
CA VAL A 56 -9.21 -4.46 -0.02
C VAL A 56 -9.68 -3.74 -1.28
N GLU A 57 -10.92 -3.98 -1.72
CA GLU A 57 -11.50 -3.26 -2.87
C GLU A 57 -11.62 -1.75 -2.59
N LYS A 58 -12.05 -1.34 -1.39
CA LYS A 58 -12.02 0.08 -0.98
C LYS A 58 -10.61 0.65 -0.95
N PHE A 59 -9.62 -0.18 -0.62
CA PHE A 59 -8.22 0.24 -0.60
C PHE A 59 -7.70 0.61 -2.00
N TYR A 60 -8.25 0.04 -3.08
CA TYR A 60 -7.90 0.40 -4.46
C TYR A 60 -8.12 1.91 -4.70
N GLU A 61 -9.30 2.39 -4.33
CA GLU A 61 -9.68 3.80 -4.42
C GLU A 61 -8.84 4.67 -3.51
N ILE A 62 -8.65 4.26 -2.26
CA ILE A 62 -7.83 5.03 -1.32
C ILE A 62 -6.41 5.20 -1.87
N TYR A 63 -5.79 4.11 -2.31
CA TYR A 63 -4.43 4.12 -2.85
C TYR A 63 -4.27 5.05 -4.06
N GLU A 64 -5.13 4.92 -5.08
CA GLU A 64 -4.98 5.74 -6.29
C GLU A 64 -5.20 7.23 -6.01
N ASN A 65 -6.13 7.57 -5.11
CA ASN A 65 -6.34 8.95 -4.71
C ASN A 65 -5.17 9.53 -3.92
N VAL A 66 -4.56 8.77 -3.01
CA VAL A 66 -3.37 9.26 -2.29
C VAL A 66 -2.15 9.35 -3.19
N LYS A 67 -2.05 8.49 -4.20
CA LYS A 67 -1.06 8.62 -5.28
C LYS A 67 -1.25 9.87 -6.11
N PHE A 68 -2.50 10.21 -6.44
CA PHE A 68 -2.81 11.47 -7.12
C PHE A 68 -2.40 12.70 -6.29
N LEU A 69 -2.46 12.60 -4.96
CA LEU A 69 -1.97 13.61 -4.03
C LEU A 69 -0.44 13.59 -3.81
N ASN A 70 0.28 12.69 -4.49
CA ASN A 70 1.73 12.47 -4.34
C ASN A 70 2.16 12.06 -2.93
N LEU A 71 1.30 11.34 -2.19
CA LEU A 71 1.70 10.80 -0.88
C LEU A 71 2.71 9.66 -1.06
N PRO A 72 3.73 9.57 -0.17
CA PRO A 72 4.86 8.67 -0.33
C PRO A 72 4.58 7.25 0.18
N ILE A 73 3.56 6.62 -0.36
CA ILE A 73 3.13 5.26 -0.01
C ILE A 73 3.21 4.35 -1.23
N GLU A 74 3.80 3.16 -1.12
CA GLU A 74 3.71 2.13 -2.16
C GLU A 74 3.03 0.88 -1.63
N VAL A 75 2.34 0.17 -2.52
CA VAL A 75 1.72 -1.13 -2.23
C VAL A 75 2.39 -2.19 -3.09
N ILE A 76 2.79 -3.29 -2.46
CA ILE A 76 3.23 -4.50 -3.14
C ILE A 76 2.21 -5.59 -2.81
N TYR A 77 1.51 -6.05 -3.84
CA TYR A 77 0.68 -7.24 -3.78
C TYR A 77 1.57 -8.47 -3.62
N VAL A 78 1.29 -9.27 -2.59
CA VAL A 78 1.93 -10.54 -2.31
C VAL A 78 0.92 -11.64 -2.65
N PRO A 79 0.98 -12.21 -3.87
CA PRO A 79 -0.03 -13.15 -4.33
C PRO A 79 0.05 -14.48 -3.60
N LEU A 80 -1.10 -15.04 -3.26
CA LEU A 80 -1.23 -16.35 -2.61
C LEU A 80 -2.10 -17.33 -3.41
N GLU A 81 -2.49 -16.96 -4.64
CA GLU A 81 -3.10 -17.90 -5.57
C GLU A 81 -2.17 -19.06 -5.93
N GLU A 82 -2.77 -20.22 -6.21
CA GLU A 82 -2.04 -21.43 -6.61
C GLU A 82 -1.63 -21.42 -8.08
N THR A 83 -2.29 -20.60 -8.91
CA THR A 83 -2.01 -20.49 -10.36
C THR A 83 -1.56 -19.09 -10.75
N GLU A 84 -0.59 -19.00 -11.68
CA GLU A 84 -0.19 -17.71 -12.26
C GLU A 84 -1.38 -17.05 -12.97
N GLU A 85 -2.23 -17.83 -13.63
CA GLU A 85 -3.43 -17.33 -14.31
C GLU A 85 -4.42 -16.68 -13.34
N GLU A 86 -4.72 -17.31 -12.20
CA GLU A 86 -5.59 -16.73 -11.18
C GLU A 86 -4.98 -15.48 -10.56
N MET A 87 -3.67 -15.51 -10.27
CA MET A 87 -2.93 -14.36 -9.77
C MET A 87 -3.06 -13.18 -10.74
N LYS A 88 -2.80 -13.40 -12.03
CA LYS A 88 -2.91 -12.36 -13.06
C LYS A 88 -4.32 -11.79 -13.14
N GLN A 89 -5.35 -12.64 -13.14
CA GLN A 89 -6.74 -12.21 -13.14
C GLN A 89 -7.11 -11.37 -11.91
N SER A 90 -6.59 -11.72 -10.74
CA SER A 90 -6.74 -10.92 -9.52
C SER A 90 -6.02 -9.59 -9.66
N PHE A 91 -4.73 -9.62 -10.03
CA PHE A 91 -3.87 -8.44 -10.11
C PHE A 91 -4.37 -7.44 -11.15
N GLU A 92 -4.87 -7.87 -12.30
CA GLU A 92 -5.44 -6.98 -13.33
C GLU A 92 -6.61 -6.12 -12.83
N LYS A 93 -7.38 -6.63 -11.85
CA LYS A 93 -8.54 -5.93 -11.27
C LYS A 93 -8.18 -5.03 -10.08
N GLN A 94 -6.94 -5.06 -9.61
CA GLN A 94 -6.50 -4.23 -8.49
C GLN A 94 -6.10 -2.82 -8.97
N ALA A 95 -5.93 -1.89 -8.04
CA ALA A 95 -5.36 -0.56 -8.31
C ALA A 95 -3.96 -0.62 -8.94
N ASN A 96 -3.51 0.50 -9.54
CA ASN A 96 -2.19 0.70 -10.16
C ASN A 96 -1.01 0.68 -9.17
N TRP A 97 -0.86 -0.39 -8.42
CA TRP A 97 0.28 -0.72 -7.59
C TRP A 97 1.08 -1.88 -8.17
N PHE A 98 2.07 -2.36 -7.42
CA PHE A 98 2.99 -3.41 -7.84
C PHE A 98 2.61 -4.79 -7.31
N THR A 99 3.21 -5.84 -7.85
CA THR A 99 3.09 -7.22 -7.35
C THR A 99 4.46 -7.88 -7.28
N LEU A 100 4.63 -8.81 -6.35
CA LEU A 100 5.71 -9.80 -6.46
C LEU A 100 5.45 -10.75 -7.62
N LYS A 101 6.52 -11.32 -8.14
CA LYS A 101 6.47 -12.40 -9.12
C LYS A 101 5.61 -13.57 -8.60
N PRO A 102 4.76 -14.17 -9.45
CA PRO A 102 4.05 -15.40 -9.07
C PRO A 102 5.04 -16.51 -8.74
N TYR A 103 4.72 -17.32 -7.72
CA TYR A 103 5.56 -18.43 -7.25
C TYR A 103 6.98 -18.05 -6.80
N ASP A 104 7.20 -16.78 -6.48
CA ASP A 104 8.47 -16.36 -5.90
C ASP A 104 8.63 -17.03 -4.51
N PRO A 105 9.75 -17.74 -4.24
CA PRO A 105 10.05 -18.26 -2.90
C PRO A 105 9.97 -17.19 -1.80
N LEU A 106 10.19 -15.93 -2.18
CA LEU A 106 10.04 -14.79 -1.30
C LEU A 106 8.63 -14.66 -0.71
N VAL A 107 7.57 -15.04 -1.43
CA VAL A 107 6.19 -15.02 -0.91
C VAL A 107 6.07 -15.85 0.37
N LEU A 108 6.57 -17.09 0.35
CA LEU A 108 6.55 -17.98 1.52
C LEU A 108 7.47 -17.47 2.64
N LYS A 109 8.62 -16.92 2.27
CA LYS A 109 9.57 -16.32 3.22
C LYS A 109 8.95 -15.14 3.97
N LEU A 110 8.31 -14.21 3.26
CA LEU A 110 7.62 -13.06 3.85
C LEU A 110 6.47 -13.50 4.74
N LYS A 111 5.67 -14.47 4.29
CA LYS A 111 4.57 -15.03 5.09
C LYS A 111 5.07 -15.59 6.43
N TYR A 112 6.19 -16.31 6.42
CA TYR A 112 6.80 -16.87 7.63
C TYR A 112 7.44 -15.79 8.50
N MET A 113 8.22 -14.88 7.91
CA MET A 113 8.93 -13.82 8.66
C MET A 113 7.99 -12.88 9.40
N TYR A 114 6.82 -12.58 8.84
CA TYR A 114 5.84 -11.66 9.43
C TYR A 114 4.66 -12.38 10.11
N ASP A 115 4.75 -13.71 10.29
CA ASP A 115 3.72 -14.53 10.94
C ASP A 115 2.30 -14.32 10.37
N ILE A 116 2.20 -14.31 9.03
CA ILE A 116 0.93 -14.08 8.35
C ILE A 116 0.10 -15.36 8.36
N THR A 117 -0.88 -15.41 9.27
CA THR A 117 -1.73 -16.58 9.53
C THR A 117 -3.12 -16.51 8.89
N CYS A 118 -3.59 -15.33 8.47
CA CYS A 118 -4.90 -15.12 7.85
C CYS A 118 -4.79 -14.15 6.66
N ILE A 119 -5.75 -14.23 5.72
CA ILE A 119 -5.84 -13.32 4.57
C ILE A 119 -7.30 -12.87 4.29
N PRO A 120 -7.50 -11.67 3.71
CA PRO A 120 -6.46 -10.70 3.33
C PRO A 120 -5.76 -10.07 4.55
N HIS A 121 -4.48 -9.75 4.40
CA HIS A 121 -3.67 -9.11 5.43
C HIS A 121 -2.92 -7.93 4.84
N ILE A 122 -2.95 -6.79 5.54
CA ILE A 122 -2.25 -5.57 5.17
C ILE A 122 -1.21 -5.29 6.26
N LEU A 123 0.05 -5.52 5.90
CA LEU A 123 1.20 -5.19 6.73
C LEU A 123 1.78 -3.86 6.26
N VAL A 124 1.96 -2.93 7.19
CA VAL A 124 2.45 -1.58 6.91
C VAL A 124 3.85 -1.46 7.48
N LEU A 125 4.80 -1.11 6.63
CA LEU A 125 6.23 -1.04 6.93
C LEU A 125 6.78 0.33 6.58
N LYS A 126 7.85 0.74 7.26
CA LYS A 126 8.79 1.71 6.71
C LYS A 126 9.66 1.02 5.66
N ILE A 127 10.30 1.82 4.80
CA ILE A 127 11.21 1.29 3.77
C ILE A 127 12.44 0.58 4.35
N ASP A 128 12.79 0.83 5.62
CA ASP A 128 13.87 0.14 6.35
C ASP A 128 13.42 -1.21 6.96
N GLY A 129 12.18 -1.64 6.72
CA GLY A 129 11.60 -2.87 7.24
C GLY A 129 10.96 -2.75 8.63
N THR A 130 11.01 -1.58 9.28
CA THR A 130 10.32 -1.36 10.57
C THR A 130 8.82 -1.50 10.40
N ILE A 131 8.17 -2.33 11.22
CA ILE A 131 6.72 -2.49 11.21
C ILE A 131 6.04 -1.25 11.80
N ILE A 132 5.13 -0.65 11.05
CA ILE A 132 4.25 0.45 11.49
C ILE A 132 2.93 -0.13 12.01
N SER A 133 2.32 -1.05 11.27
CA SER A 133 1.04 -1.69 11.64
C SER A 133 0.93 -3.09 11.06
N THR A 134 0.54 -4.05 11.91
CA THR A 134 0.10 -5.40 11.49
C THR A 134 -1.42 -5.49 11.37
N HIS A 135 -2.14 -4.39 11.58
CA HIS A 135 -3.61 -4.33 11.62
C HIS A 135 -4.15 -3.42 10.50
N GLY A 136 -3.44 -3.31 9.37
CA GLY A 136 -3.79 -2.37 8.31
C GLY A 136 -5.21 -2.56 7.75
N MET A 137 -5.76 -3.77 7.82
CA MET A 137 -7.17 -4.04 7.50
C MET A 137 -8.12 -3.30 8.46
N VAL A 138 -7.85 -3.34 9.76
CA VAL A 138 -8.64 -2.66 10.80
C VAL A 138 -8.46 -1.15 10.69
N ASP A 139 -7.23 -0.70 10.45
CA ASP A 139 -6.94 0.72 10.26
C ASP A 139 -7.77 1.31 9.09
N LEU A 140 -7.82 0.61 7.96
CA LEU A 140 -8.62 1.03 6.81
C LEU A 140 -10.13 0.93 7.06
N GLU A 141 -10.58 -0.10 7.77
CA GLU A 141 -12.00 -0.25 8.13
C GLU A 141 -12.47 0.90 9.03
N GLN A 142 -11.66 1.27 10.02
CA GLN A 142 -12.00 2.27 11.02
C GLN A 142 -11.81 3.71 10.52
N TYR A 143 -10.72 3.97 9.78
CA TYR A 143 -10.30 5.33 9.43
C TYR A 143 -10.33 5.63 7.93
N GLY A 144 -10.56 4.63 7.07
CA GLY A 144 -10.54 4.78 5.62
C GLY A 144 -9.25 5.45 5.13
N LYS A 145 -9.38 6.46 4.28
CA LYS A 145 -8.22 7.22 3.76
C LYS A 145 -7.37 7.90 4.85
N ASN A 146 -7.92 8.17 6.03
CA ASN A 146 -7.17 8.80 7.12
C ASN A 146 -6.17 7.83 7.76
N ALA A 147 -6.36 6.51 7.59
CA ALA A 147 -5.37 5.51 8.01
C ALA A 147 -4.00 5.79 7.39
N ILE A 148 -3.97 6.19 6.11
CA ILE A 148 -2.74 6.50 5.38
C ILE A 148 -1.94 7.59 6.10
N LEU A 149 -2.61 8.62 6.62
CA LEU A 149 -1.94 9.71 7.34
C LEU A 149 -1.31 9.24 8.65
N THR A 150 -1.90 8.25 9.31
CA THR A 150 -1.35 7.66 10.55
C THR A 150 -0.15 6.77 10.29
N TRP A 151 -0.03 6.22 9.08
CA TRP A 151 1.10 5.39 8.69
C TRP A 151 2.33 6.20 8.25
N LEU A 152 2.12 7.36 7.65
CA LEU A 152 3.20 8.24 7.19
C LEU A 152 4.07 8.73 8.35
N SER A 153 5.38 8.82 8.11
CA SER A 153 6.28 9.44 9.08
C SER A 153 6.03 10.94 9.17
N THR A 154 6.39 11.55 10.31
CA THR A 154 6.36 13.01 10.49
C THR A 154 7.23 13.74 9.45
N SER A 155 8.23 13.06 8.90
CA SER A 155 9.14 13.62 7.88
C SER A 155 8.63 13.52 6.44
N ALA A 156 7.51 12.82 6.20
CA ALA A 156 6.99 12.53 4.86
C ALA A 156 6.78 13.80 4.02
N SER A 157 6.32 14.90 4.64
CA SER A 157 6.08 16.18 3.98
C SER A 157 7.34 16.97 3.62
N SER A 158 8.47 16.66 4.27
CA SER A 158 9.74 17.37 4.10
C SER A 158 10.63 16.78 3.00
N LYS A 159 10.36 15.54 2.60
CA LYS A 159 11.08 14.87 1.51
C LYS A 159 10.48 15.31 0.18
N ASN A 160 11.34 15.70 -0.78
CA ASN A 160 10.90 15.94 -2.14
C ASN A 160 10.52 14.61 -2.78
N HIS A 161 9.22 14.34 -2.82
CA HIS A 161 8.70 13.13 -3.43
C HIS A 161 8.50 13.31 -4.94
N ARG A 162 8.70 12.25 -5.70
CA ARG A 162 8.40 12.21 -7.14
C ARG A 162 6.90 12.44 -7.32
N LYS A 163 6.59 13.20 -8.37
CA LYS A 163 5.20 13.52 -8.71
C LYS A 163 4.65 12.42 -9.59
N LEU A 164 3.42 11.98 -9.31
CA LEU A 164 2.74 10.98 -10.12
C LEU A 164 2.71 11.38 -11.61
N SER A 165 2.55 12.67 -11.91
CA SER A 165 2.55 13.17 -13.28
C SER A 165 3.84 12.90 -14.07
N LYS A 166 4.97 12.68 -13.40
CA LYS A 166 6.25 12.32 -14.03
C LYS A 166 6.45 10.82 -14.12
N ASP A 167 5.87 10.08 -13.18
CA ASP A 167 6.15 8.66 -12.96
C ASP A 167 5.01 7.73 -13.39
N ALA A 168 3.89 8.26 -13.87
CA ALA A 168 2.69 7.49 -14.21
C ALA A 168 3.01 6.27 -15.11
N ALA A 169 4.00 6.40 -16.01
CA ALA A 169 4.45 5.33 -16.89
C ALA A 169 5.01 4.10 -16.16
N MET A 170 5.58 4.28 -14.95
CA MET A 170 6.17 3.20 -14.14
C MET A 170 5.13 2.28 -13.51
N TYR A 171 3.88 2.75 -13.39
CA TYR A 171 2.79 1.97 -12.80
C TYR A 171 2.01 1.20 -13.87
N GLY A 172 1.16 1.89 -14.61
CA GLY A 172 0.22 1.29 -15.55
C GLY A 172 -0.58 2.33 -16.29
N ASP A 173 -1.26 1.90 -17.35
CA ASP A 173 -2.03 2.80 -18.22
C ASP A 173 -3.35 3.27 -17.60
N LYS A 174 -3.97 2.44 -16.74
CA LYS A 174 -5.37 2.58 -16.34
C LYS A 174 -5.53 2.86 -14.86
N TRP A 175 -5.76 4.12 -14.51
CA TRP A 175 -6.07 4.55 -13.15
C TRP A 175 -7.59 4.53 -12.95
N ASN A 176 -8.14 3.35 -12.60
CA ASN A 176 -9.58 3.12 -12.60
C ASN A 176 -10.30 3.70 -11.37
N TYR A 177 -9.57 4.09 -10.33
CA TYR A 177 -10.11 4.41 -9.02
C TYR A 177 -9.78 5.83 -8.53
N ILE A 178 -9.14 6.66 -9.36
CA ILE A 178 -9.01 8.11 -9.08
C ILE A 178 -10.39 8.75 -9.21
N ASN A 179 -10.91 9.25 -8.09
CA ASN A 179 -12.18 9.97 -8.05
C ASN A 179 -12.08 11.36 -7.42
N ALA A 180 -10.87 11.82 -7.06
CA ALA A 180 -10.58 13.15 -6.51
C ALA A 180 -11.12 14.33 -7.34
N GLN A 181 -11.44 14.13 -8.63
CA GLN A 181 -12.05 15.15 -9.50
C GLN A 181 -13.57 15.00 -9.72
N SER A 182 -14.20 13.94 -9.21
CA SER A 182 -15.64 13.69 -9.41
C SER A 182 -16.55 14.48 -8.45
N ASN A 183 -15.99 15.14 -7.43
CA ASN A 183 -16.74 15.90 -6.42
C ASN A 183 -16.73 17.43 -6.61
N THR A 184 -16.22 17.97 -7.72
CA THR A 184 -16.32 19.41 -8.03
C THR A 184 -17.59 19.80 -8.79
N SER A 185 -18.55 18.89 -8.99
CA SER A 185 -19.88 19.22 -9.53
C SER A 185 -21.00 18.52 -8.76
N LYS A 186 -21.17 18.87 -7.49
CA LYS A 186 -22.45 18.76 -6.75
C LYS A 186 -22.39 19.62 -5.49
N HIS A 187 -22.36 20.94 -5.70
CA HIS A 187 -22.84 21.84 -4.66
C HIS A 187 -24.35 21.95 -4.86
N ASP A 188 -25.15 21.24 -4.07
CA ASP A 188 -26.48 21.71 -3.72
C ASP A 188 -27.01 21.10 -2.41
N SER A 189 -27.05 21.99 -1.40
CA SER A 189 -27.95 21.99 -0.25
C SER A 189 -27.79 20.95 0.86
N TYR A 190 -26.73 21.08 1.65
CA TYR A 190 -26.87 20.81 3.09
C TYR A 190 -27.71 21.93 3.71
N LEU A 191 -29.03 21.79 3.64
CA LEU A 191 -29.94 22.55 4.50
C LEU A 191 -29.55 22.25 5.96
N ARG A 192 -29.01 23.26 6.65
CA ARG A 192 -28.93 23.31 8.11
C ARG A 192 -30.34 23.14 8.69
N LYS A 193 -30.77 21.91 8.90
CA LYS A 193 -31.83 21.60 9.87
C LYS A 193 -31.12 21.37 11.21
N PHE A 194 -31.63 22.00 12.26
CA PHE A 194 -31.12 22.02 13.63
C PHE A 194 -30.04 23.06 13.91
N SER A 195 -30.47 24.33 14.04
CA SER A 195 -30.20 25.16 15.22
C SER A 195 -30.91 26.52 15.08
N ILE A 196 -32.17 26.57 15.46
CA ILE A 196 -32.79 27.80 15.98
C ILE A 196 -33.49 27.38 17.27
N PRO A 197 -33.03 27.80 18.45
CA PRO A 197 -33.92 27.96 19.59
C PRO A 197 -34.60 29.33 19.43
N GLU A 198 -35.89 29.35 19.10
CA GLU A 198 -36.71 30.55 19.30
C GLU A 198 -36.95 30.71 20.79
N THR A 199 -36.41 31.81 21.32
CA THR A 199 -36.73 32.36 22.64
C THR A 199 -38.15 32.91 22.64
N LEU A 200 -38.96 32.51 23.61
CA LEU A 200 -40.11 33.27 24.12
C LEU A 200 -39.85 33.62 25.57
#